data_AF-A0A8J4DV69-F1
#
_entry.id   AF-A0A8J4DV69-F1
#
_cell.length_a   1.000
_cell.length_b   1.000
_cell.length_c   1.000
_cell.angle_alpha   90.00
_cell.angle_beta   90.00
_cell.angle_gamma   90.00
#
_symmetry.space_group_name_H-M   'P 1'
#
loop_
_entity.id
_entity.type
_entity.pdbx_description
1 polymer ?
#
loop_
_entity_poly.entity_id
_entity_poly.type
_entity_poly.pdbx_seq_one_letter_code
_entity_poly.pdbx_strand_id
1 'polypeptide(L)'
;MNQRRRTSSVATALLAAVALLATPPAGPFRFGAGRPDTCPHGTGTVDAAALAEATPITGCRLGGAVVASGELSVRVPDDDGSVTAAGMGRTGHPAVLTVTRIRGKVRAIVSGRARTENEPSQAIERFGRADGSSTESAGEPAAETAAVDPRCADAAGTWLGMRWRNQYKWWLRNKNLPGYLGSADPVRDAIRAAGAGVDDGRNDCGLGGGLALSQRYIGDTDKDANIRPDGTCGSRDDRNVVAFGELSGGLLALTCLWWSRGRTVEADIRISDVDNLFSLAPTESCADTWDLQGTLTHEFGHVFGLGHVTFAEHGELTMSDGLPACSTRFRALGLGDYQTLKNQYG
;
A
#
# COMPACT_ATOMS: atom_id res chain seq x y z
N MET A 1 52.38 12.55 -43.91
CA MET A 1 52.74 13.97 -44.09
C MET A 1 51.77 14.81 -43.25
N ASN A 2 52.29 15.57 -42.28
CA ASN A 2 51.70 16.73 -41.58
C ASN A 2 50.36 16.55 -40.82
N GLN A 3 50.11 17.10 -39.62
CA GLN A 3 50.87 18.03 -38.77
C GLN A 3 50.29 17.93 -37.34
N ARG A 4 51.19 17.93 -36.34
CA ARG A 4 50.86 18.10 -34.92
C ARG A 4 50.43 19.55 -34.64
N ARG A 5 49.48 19.77 -33.72
CA ARG A 5 49.45 21.00 -32.90
C ARG A 5 49.27 20.65 -31.42
N ARG A 6 50.28 21.05 -30.65
CA ARG A 6 50.34 21.15 -29.20
C ARG A 6 49.90 22.56 -28.79
N THR A 7 49.17 22.69 -27.69
CA THR A 7 49.06 23.91 -26.87
C THR A 7 48.77 23.44 -25.45
N SER A 8 49.79 23.34 -24.58
CA SER A 8 50.32 24.39 -23.69
C SER A 8 49.43 24.66 -22.48
N SER A 9 49.90 24.09 -21.37
CA SER A 9 49.43 24.26 -19.99
C SER A 9 49.63 25.68 -19.48
N VAL A 10 48.68 26.18 -18.69
CA VAL A 10 48.88 27.31 -17.77
C VAL A 10 48.54 26.81 -16.37
N ALA A 11 49.57 26.67 -15.53
CA ALA A 11 49.45 26.33 -14.12
C ALA A 11 49.42 27.62 -13.32
N THR A 12 48.28 27.91 -12.67
CA THR A 12 48.13 29.02 -11.74
C THR A 12 48.37 28.50 -10.33
N ALA A 13 49.48 28.90 -9.72
CA ALA A 13 49.79 28.60 -8.32
C ALA A 13 49.02 29.58 -7.41
N LEU A 14 48.04 29.09 -6.66
CA LEU A 14 47.47 29.81 -5.51
C LEU A 14 48.29 29.48 -4.26
N LEU A 15 48.92 30.51 -3.67
CA LEU A 15 49.36 30.45 -2.27
C LEU A 15 48.13 30.61 -1.37
N ALA A 16 47.79 29.57 -0.62
CA ALA A 16 46.87 29.65 0.51
C ALA A 16 47.68 29.79 1.81
N ALA A 17 47.48 30.90 2.51
CA ALA A 17 48.02 31.13 3.84
C ALA A 17 47.33 30.19 4.85
N VAL A 18 48.11 29.34 5.51
CA VAL A 18 47.65 28.48 6.59
C VAL A 18 47.74 29.26 7.90
N ALA A 19 46.58 29.69 8.42
CA ALA A 19 46.47 30.17 9.79
C ALA A 19 46.30 28.97 10.73
N LEU A 20 47.32 28.68 11.54
CA LEU A 20 47.21 27.73 12.66
C LEU A 20 46.30 28.33 13.74
N LEU A 21 45.06 27.85 13.82
CA LEU A 21 44.22 28.03 15.00
C LEU A 21 44.48 26.88 15.95
N ALA A 22 44.97 27.19 17.16
CA ALA A 22 45.16 26.23 18.22
C ALA A 22 43.80 25.64 18.65
N THR A 23 43.58 24.36 18.37
CA THR A 23 42.42 23.61 18.86
C THR A 23 42.62 23.26 20.34
N PRO A 24 41.65 23.56 21.22
CA PRO A 24 41.70 23.10 22.60
C PRO A 24 41.67 21.56 22.65
N PRO A 25 42.28 20.93 23.67
CA PRO A 25 42.29 19.47 23.79
C PRO A 25 40.85 18.96 23.91
N ALA A 26 40.48 18.04 23.02
CA ALA A 26 39.22 17.32 23.09
C ALA A 26 39.18 16.52 24.40
N GLY A 27 38.43 17.01 25.38
CA GLY A 27 38.02 16.20 26.51
C GLY A 27 37.19 15.02 26.00
N PRO A 28 37.23 13.85 26.67
CA PRO A 28 36.44 12.70 26.28
C PRO A 28 34.95 13.05 26.38
N PHE A 29 34.29 13.24 25.23
CA PHE A 29 32.84 13.33 25.16
C PHE A 29 32.27 11.98 25.62
N ARG A 30 31.82 11.93 26.87
CA ARG A 30 31.01 10.84 27.38
C ARG A 30 29.62 10.96 26.72
N PHE A 31 29.37 10.18 25.68
CA PHE A 31 28.01 9.89 25.21
C PHE A 31 27.30 9.01 26.25
N GLY A 32 26.92 9.61 27.36
CA GLY A 32 26.09 9.02 28.40
C GLY A 32 24.71 9.64 28.39
N ALA A 33 23.98 9.55 27.27
CA ALA A 33 22.54 9.78 27.29
C ALA A 33 21.88 8.41 27.38
N GLY A 34 21.38 8.07 28.58
CA GLY A 34 20.52 6.91 28.76
C GLY A 34 19.38 6.94 27.73
N ARG A 35 19.07 5.79 27.14
CA ARG A 35 17.86 5.63 26.31
C ARG A 35 16.68 6.10 27.17
N PRO A 36 15.82 7.00 26.69
CA PRO A 36 14.61 7.37 27.44
C PRO A 36 13.86 6.10 27.83
N ASP A 37 13.43 5.99 29.09
CA ASP A 37 12.71 4.81 29.62
C ASP A 37 11.40 4.51 28.85
N THR A 38 10.99 5.40 27.95
CA THR A 38 9.78 5.33 27.13
C THR A 38 10.00 4.83 25.71
N CYS A 39 11.23 4.51 25.30
CA CYS A 39 11.46 3.96 23.97
C CYS A 39 10.97 2.51 23.88
N PRO A 40 10.27 2.10 22.81
CA PRO A 40 9.99 0.70 22.55
C PRO A 40 11.31 -0.08 22.61
N HIS A 41 11.39 -1.04 23.53
CA HIS A 41 12.62 -1.78 23.78
C HIS A 41 12.88 -2.77 22.63
N GLY A 42 14.15 -2.99 22.31
CA GLY A 42 14.60 -3.96 21.31
C GLY A 42 15.51 -3.36 20.24
N THR A 43 16.40 -4.19 19.72
CA THR A 43 17.14 -4.01 18.46
C THR A 43 16.53 -5.04 17.49
N GLY A 44 15.49 -4.66 16.76
CA GLY A 44 14.73 -5.61 15.95
C GLY A 44 13.38 -5.04 15.53
N THR A 45 12.41 -5.93 15.35
CA THR A 45 11.01 -5.60 15.06
C THR A 45 10.37 -4.88 16.25
N VAL A 46 9.69 -3.77 15.99
CA VAL A 46 8.94 -2.96 16.95
C VAL A 46 7.45 -3.24 16.74
N ASP A 47 6.72 -3.50 17.81
CA ASP A 47 5.26 -3.63 17.72
C ASP A 47 4.64 -2.27 17.35
N ALA A 48 3.72 -2.26 16.36
CA ALA A 48 3.02 -1.06 15.94
C ALA A 48 2.28 -0.37 17.10
N ALA A 49 1.73 -1.11 18.06
CA ALA A 49 1.04 -0.56 19.22
C ALA A 49 1.99 0.27 20.11
N ALA A 50 3.27 -0.09 20.17
CA ALA A 50 4.28 0.68 20.90
C ALA A 50 4.62 2.02 20.22
N LEU A 51 4.14 2.23 18.99
CA LEU A 51 4.31 3.44 18.20
C LEU A 51 2.96 4.13 17.90
N ALA A 52 1.90 3.81 18.65
CA ALA A 52 0.60 4.50 18.51
C ALA A 52 0.74 6.02 18.70
N GLU A 53 1.65 6.43 19.59
CA GLU A 53 2.08 7.81 19.82
C GLU A 53 3.40 8.14 19.13
N ALA A 54 3.56 9.42 18.77
CA ALA A 54 4.72 9.90 18.01
C ALA A 54 6.03 9.83 18.83
N THR A 55 6.91 8.91 18.45
CA THR A 55 8.12 8.54 19.19
C THR A 55 9.40 9.07 18.52
N PRO A 56 10.37 9.68 19.25
CA PRO A 56 11.61 10.20 18.65
C PRO A 56 12.52 9.13 18.04
N ILE A 57 13.07 9.40 16.85
CA ILE A 57 13.93 8.44 16.13
C ILE A 57 15.32 8.31 16.75
N THR A 58 16.04 9.41 16.94
CA THR A 58 17.45 9.38 17.37
C THR A 58 17.60 8.84 18.78
N GLY A 59 16.69 9.21 19.68
CA GLY A 59 16.68 8.75 21.07
C GLY A 59 16.32 7.26 21.21
N CYS A 60 15.44 6.75 20.34
CA CYS A 60 14.96 5.37 20.38
C CYS A 60 15.60 4.45 19.34
N ARG A 61 16.50 4.98 18.50
CA ARG A 61 17.18 4.27 17.40
C ARG A 61 16.20 3.59 16.41
N LEU A 62 15.12 4.29 16.05
CA LEU A 62 14.07 3.75 15.17
C LEU A 62 14.39 3.88 13.67
N GLY A 63 15.52 4.48 13.29
CA GLY A 63 15.89 4.65 11.89
C GLY A 63 16.12 3.30 11.21
N GLY A 64 15.33 2.99 10.18
CA GLY A 64 15.39 1.72 9.47
C GLY A 64 14.90 0.51 10.26
N ALA A 65 14.33 0.70 11.46
CA ALA A 65 13.67 -0.37 12.21
C ALA A 65 12.47 -0.92 11.43
N VAL A 66 12.09 -2.16 11.70
CA VAL A 66 10.86 -2.75 11.15
C VAL A 66 9.77 -2.60 12.20
N VAL A 67 8.63 -2.08 11.80
CA VAL A 67 7.42 -2.02 12.63
C VAL A 67 6.48 -3.11 12.16
N ALA A 68 5.93 -3.92 13.06
CA ALA A 68 5.05 -5.03 12.69
C ALA A 68 3.70 -4.98 13.42
N SER A 69 2.68 -5.52 12.78
CA SER A 69 1.38 -5.77 13.37
C SER A 69 0.73 -7.00 12.71
N GLY A 70 0.71 -8.12 13.42
CA GLY A 70 0.32 -9.40 12.83
C GLY A 70 1.27 -9.80 11.70
N GLU A 71 0.73 -10.10 10.53
CA GLU A 71 1.47 -10.54 9.34
C GLU A 71 2.04 -9.38 8.51
N LEU A 72 1.68 -8.14 8.86
CA LEU A 72 2.18 -6.97 8.17
C LEU A 72 3.37 -6.38 8.89
N SER A 73 4.36 -5.96 8.11
CA SER A 73 5.43 -5.15 8.64
C SER A 73 5.93 -4.12 7.65
N VAL A 74 6.51 -3.06 8.17
CA VAL A 74 6.92 -1.89 7.41
C VAL A 74 8.25 -1.40 7.95
N ARG A 75 9.24 -1.21 7.08
CA ARG A 75 10.46 -0.51 7.46
C ARG A 75 10.14 0.97 7.69
N VAL A 76 10.59 1.52 8.82
CA VAL A 76 10.49 2.96 9.11
C VAL A 76 11.11 3.74 7.95
N PRO A 77 10.37 4.70 7.35
CA PRO A 77 10.90 5.50 6.24
C PRO A 77 12.24 6.16 6.58
N ASP A 78 13.16 6.23 5.62
CA ASP A 78 14.43 6.93 5.80
C ASP A 78 14.23 8.46 5.86
N ASP A 79 13.22 8.97 5.15
CA ASP A 79 12.87 10.38 5.01
C ASP A 79 11.47 10.71 5.55
N ASP A 80 11.11 12.00 5.63
CA ASP A 80 9.76 12.40 6.02
C ASP A 80 8.71 11.92 5.01
N GLY A 81 7.79 11.07 5.46
CA GLY A 81 6.81 10.39 4.63
C GLY A 81 6.16 9.23 5.38
N SER A 82 5.39 8.44 4.64
CA SER A 82 4.64 7.31 5.15
C SER A 82 4.83 6.10 4.24
N VAL A 83 4.87 4.93 4.85
CA VAL A 83 4.76 3.65 4.16
C VAL A 83 3.54 2.91 4.70
N THR A 84 2.71 2.39 3.80
CA THR A 84 1.52 1.61 4.15
C THR A 84 1.67 0.19 3.59
N ALA A 85 1.52 -0.81 4.44
CA ALA A 85 1.29 -2.20 4.07
C ALA A 85 -0.21 -2.47 4.14
N ALA A 86 -0.80 -2.98 3.07
CA ALA A 86 -2.20 -3.39 3.01
C ALA A 86 -2.26 -4.73 2.31
N GLY A 87 -2.55 -5.79 3.06
CA GLY A 87 -2.61 -7.15 2.52
C GLY A 87 -4.05 -7.62 2.40
N MET A 88 -4.26 -8.66 1.61
CA MET A 88 -5.51 -9.40 1.57
C MET A 88 -5.27 -10.83 2.02
N GLY A 89 -6.09 -11.34 2.93
CA GLY A 89 -6.11 -12.75 3.32
C GLY A 89 -7.37 -13.48 2.87
N ARG A 90 -7.46 -14.74 3.29
CA ARG A 90 -8.53 -15.67 2.86
C ARG A 90 -9.87 -15.49 3.59
N THR A 91 -9.87 -15.03 4.85
CA THR A 91 -11.06 -15.04 5.72
C THR A 91 -11.12 -13.86 6.71
N GLY A 92 -11.11 -12.61 6.22
CA GLY A 92 -11.35 -11.42 7.05
C GLY A 92 -10.18 -11.00 7.96
N HIS A 93 -8.97 -11.33 7.55
CA HIS A 93 -7.73 -10.81 8.07
C HIS A 93 -6.93 -10.39 6.84
N PRO A 94 -6.58 -9.10 6.64
CA PRO A 94 -5.65 -8.42 7.54
C PRO A 94 -5.91 -6.93 7.78
N ALA A 95 -5.16 -6.40 8.74
CA ALA A 95 -5.06 -4.98 9.03
C ALA A 95 -4.38 -4.21 7.90
N VAL A 96 -4.55 -2.89 7.84
CA VAL A 96 -3.67 -1.98 7.11
C VAL A 96 -2.70 -1.38 8.12
N LEU A 97 -1.39 -1.50 7.90
CA LEU A 97 -0.35 -0.91 8.75
C LEU A 97 0.28 0.29 8.03
N THR A 98 0.12 1.49 8.60
CA THR A 98 0.79 2.70 8.12
C THR A 98 1.83 3.17 9.13
N VAL A 99 3.08 3.29 8.70
CA VAL A 99 4.18 3.86 9.49
C VAL A 99 4.56 5.20 8.90
N THR A 100 4.53 6.25 9.72
CA THR A 100 4.79 7.63 9.31
C THR A 100 5.98 8.18 10.05
N ARG A 101 6.94 8.74 9.30
CA ARG A 101 8.07 9.53 9.81
C ARG A 101 7.83 11.00 9.48
N ILE A 102 7.80 11.87 10.48
CA ILE A 102 7.68 13.32 10.29
C ILE A 102 8.55 14.02 11.34
N ARG A 103 9.42 14.94 10.91
CA ARG A 103 10.22 15.81 11.78
C ARG A 103 10.97 15.03 12.88
N GLY A 104 11.58 13.90 12.50
CA GLY A 104 12.38 13.06 13.39
C GLY A 104 11.58 12.22 14.41
N LYS A 105 10.26 12.11 14.24
CA LYS A 105 9.38 11.21 15.01
C LYS A 105 8.74 10.15 14.13
N VAL A 106 8.40 9.00 14.71
CA VAL A 106 7.69 7.89 14.06
C VAL A 106 6.37 7.63 14.79
N ARG A 107 5.32 7.36 14.01
CA ARG A 107 4.04 6.86 14.49
C ARG A 107 3.59 5.69 13.61
N ALA A 108 2.92 4.70 14.18
CA ALA A 108 2.28 3.61 13.47
C ALA A 108 0.76 3.65 13.71
N ILE A 109 -0.01 3.35 12.66
CA ILE A 109 -1.48 3.23 12.70
C ILE A 109 -1.84 1.88 12.10
N VAL A 110 -2.71 1.16 12.80
CA VAL A 110 -3.28 -0.11 12.35
C VAL A 110 -4.78 0.12 12.14
N SER A 111 -5.28 -0.03 10.92
CA SER A 111 -6.72 0.06 10.61
C SER A 111 -7.25 -1.25 10.02
N GLY A 112 -8.57 -1.42 9.92
CA GLY A 112 -9.16 -2.64 9.35
C GLY A 112 -9.04 -3.89 10.22
N ARG A 113 -8.87 -3.75 11.54
CA ARG A 113 -9.14 -4.86 12.48
C ARG A 113 -10.59 -4.79 12.94
N ALA A 114 -11.27 -5.95 12.97
CA ALA A 114 -12.49 -6.11 13.75
C ALA A 114 -12.23 -5.57 15.16
N ARG A 115 -12.97 -4.53 15.55
CA ARG A 115 -12.78 -3.90 16.86
C ARG A 115 -13.14 -4.92 17.93
N THR A 116 -12.28 -5.12 18.92
CA THR A 116 -12.78 -5.52 20.24
C THR A 116 -13.59 -4.34 20.78
N GLU A 117 -14.77 -4.59 21.36
CA GLU A 117 -15.83 -3.63 21.70
C GLU A 117 -15.42 -2.36 22.51
N ASN A 118 -14.15 -2.21 22.91
CA ASN A 118 -13.65 -1.12 23.75
C ASN A 118 -12.54 -0.23 23.11
N GLU A 119 -12.19 -0.40 21.83
CA GLU A 119 -11.17 0.45 21.17
C GLU A 119 -11.80 1.66 20.46
N PRO A 120 -11.38 2.91 20.78
CA PRO A 120 -11.88 4.10 20.10
C PRO A 120 -11.45 4.12 18.62
N SER A 121 -12.35 4.59 17.76
CA SER A 121 -12.12 4.76 16.32
C SER A 121 -10.93 5.68 16.04
N GLN A 122 -9.76 5.13 15.69
CA GLN A 122 -8.69 5.94 15.12
C GLN A 122 -8.95 6.12 13.63
N ALA A 123 -9.77 7.12 13.29
CA ALA A 123 -9.74 7.65 11.94
C ALA A 123 -8.28 8.03 11.62
N ILE A 124 -7.81 7.73 10.41
CA ILE A 124 -6.61 8.40 9.89
C ILE A 124 -7.03 9.86 9.76
N GLU A 125 -6.85 10.62 10.83
CA GLU A 125 -7.25 12.03 10.85
C GLU A 125 -6.41 12.76 9.81
N ARG A 126 -7.07 13.06 8.69
CA ARG A 126 -6.77 14.28 7.96
C ARG A 126 -7.01 15.42 8.95
N PHE A 127 -5.99 16.23 9.19
CA PHE A 127 -6.18 17.58 9.71
C PHE A 127 -7.13 18.32 8.75
N GLY A 128 -8.45 18.31 9.03
CA GLY A 128 -9.46 19.02 8.25
C GLY A 128 -10.80 18.30 8.05
N ARG A 129 -11.70 18.48 9.04
CA ARG A 129 -13.17 18.63 9.01
C ARG A 129 -14.01 17.94 7.91
N ALA A 130 -15.00 17.16 8.33
CA ALA A 130 -16.25 16.95 7.61
C ALA A 130 -17.42 16.80 8.59
N ASP A 131 -18.39 17.72 8.52
CA ASP A 131 -19.74 17.58 9.08
C ASP A 131 -20.65 17.15 7.93
N GLY A 132 -21.50 16.13 8.13
CA GLY A 132 -22.44 15.65 7.11
C GLY A 132 -23.65 14.97 7.75
N SER A 133 -24.72 15.74 7.91
CA SER A 133 -26.01 15.36 8.49
C SER A 133 -26.88 14.59 7.48
N SER A 134 -27.44 13.47 7.88
CA SER A 134 -28.45 12.70 7.13
C SER A 134 -29.87 13.04 7.60
N THR A 135 -30.74 13.41 6.66
CA THR A 135 -32.20 13.50 6.88
C THR A 135 -32.89 12.33 6.20
N GLU A 136 -33.60 11.53 6.98
CA GLU A 136 -34.49 10.46 6.52
C GLU A 136 -35.86 11.02 6.12
N SER A 137 -36.44 10.47 5.05
CA SER A 137 -37.82 10.69 4.64
C SER A 137 -38.48 9.33 4.40
N ALA A 138 -39.63 9.12 5.03
CA ALA A 138 -40.41 7.89 4.96
C ALA A 138 -41.58 8.04 3.98
N GLY A 139 -41.82 7.03 3.15
CA GLY A 139 -43.11 6.86 2.49
C GLY A 139 -43.18 5.82 1.37
N GLU A 140 -44.13 4.90 1.56
CA GLU A 140 -44.90 4.09 0.59
C GLU A 140 -44.56 2.61 0.33
N PRO A 141 -45.60 1.75 0.20
CA PRO A 141 -45.47 0.29 0.21
C PRO A 141 -45.00 -0.25 -1.14
N ALA A 142 -44.01 -1.14 -1.08
CA ALA A 142 -43.28 -1.66 -2.22
C ALA A 142 -44.10 -2.66 -3.04
N ALA A 143 -44.17 -2.42 -4.35
CA ALA A 143 -44.23 -3.50 -5.34
C ALA A 143 -43.00 -4.40 -5.13
N GLU A 144 -43.12 -5.69 -5.42
CA GLU A 144 -42.04 -6.68 -5.29
C GLU A 144 -40.87 -6.32 -6.23
N THR A 145 -40.02 -5.41 -5.76
CA THR A 145 -38.81 -4.95 -6.42
C THR A 145 -37.81 -6.09 -6.37
N ALA A 146 -37.25 -6.45 -7.52
CA ALA A 146 -36.11 -7.35 -7.60
C ALA A 146 -35.08 -6.94 -6.53
N ALA A 147 -34.58 -7.92 -5.77
CA ALA A 147 -33.60 -7.66 -4.72
C ALA A 147 -32.40 -6.91 -5.34
N VAL A 148 -32.14 -5.71 -4.82
CA VAL A 148 -30.96 -4.94 -5.20
C VAL A 148 -29.72 -5.74 -4.82
N ASP A 149 -28.76 -5.87 -5.73
CA ASP A 149 -27.48 -6.49 -5.43
C ASP A 149 -26.89 -5.83 -4.17
N PRO A 150 -26.60 -6.57 -3.08
CA PRO A 150 -26.07 -6.00 -1.84
C PRO A 150 -24.86 -5.10 -2.05
N ARG A 151 -24.01 -5.40 -3.04
CA ARG A 151 -22.82 -4.61 -3.42
C ARG A 151 -23.17 -3.20 -3.87
N CYS A 152 -24.37 -3.04 -4.40
CA CYS A 152 -24.90 -1.80 -4.94
C CYS A 152 -25.79 -1.05 -3.94
N ALA A 153 -26.02 -1.62 -2.75
CA ALA A 153 -26.66 -0.97 -1.62
C ALA A 153 -25.66 -0.58 -0.53
N ASP A 154 -24.49 -1.23 -0.48
CA ASP A 154 -23.46 -0.97 0.53
C ASP A 154 -22.53 0.20 0.15
N ALA A 155 -22.72 1.32 0.84
CA ALA A 155 -21.95 2.56 0.64
C ALA A 155 -20.67 2.64 1.49
N ALA A 156 -20.32 1.59 2.25
CA ALA A 156 -19.13 1.62 3.10
C ALA A 156 -17.84 1.75 2.29
N GLY A 157 -16.96 2.63 2.72
CA GLY A 157 -15.67 2.83 2.05
C GLY A 157 -14.68 3.54 2.96
N THR A 158 -13.42 3.16 2.84
CA THR A 158 -12.33 3.71 3.65
C THR A 158 -11.29 4.37 2.74
N TRP A 159 -10.72 5.48 3.19
CA TRP A 159 -9.69 6.22 2.46
C TRP A 159 -8.39 6.30 3.25
N LEU A 160 -7.27 5.93 2.61
CA LEU A 160 -5.93 5.92 3.21
C LEU A 160 -5.28 7.31 3.33
N GLY A 161 -5.94 8.36 2.84
CA GLY A 161 -5.44 9.74 2.95
C GLY A 161 -4.52 10.17 1.82
N MET A 162 -4.23 9.32 0.84
CA MET A 162 -3.20 9.51 -0.19
C MET A 162 -3.74 9.30 -1.60
N ARG A 163 -3.22 10.05 -2.58
CA ARG A 163 -3.60 9.86 -3.99
C ARG A 163 -2.44 10.05 -4.94
N TRP A 164 -2.56 9.45 -6.12
CA TRP A 164 -1.70 9.77 -7.25
C TRP A 164 -2.02 11.16 -7.81
N ARG A 165 -0.99 11.91 -8.19
CA ARG A 165 -1.13 13.19 -8.93
C ARG A 165 -0.82 13.05 -10.42
N ASN A 166 -0.18 11.95 -10.78
CA ASN A 166 0.24 11.61 -12.13
C ASN A 166 -0.18 10.17 -12.39
N GLN A 167 -0.15 9.75 -13.65
CA GLN A 167 -0.41 8.36 -14.03
C GLN A 167 0.49 7.37 -13.25
N TYR A 168 -0.13 6.34 -12.68
CA TYR A 168 0.55 5.20 -12.07
C TYR A 168 1.15 4.30 -13.16
N LYS A 169 2.47 4.24 -13.25
CA LYS A 169 3.18 3.47 -14.28
C LYS A 169 3.86 2.28 -13.64
N TRP A 170 3.53 1.07 -14.06
CA TRP A 170 3.98 -0.15 -13.40
C TRP A 170 4.54 -1.19 -14.37
N TRP A 171 5.37 -2.07 -13.81
CA TRP A 171 5.99 -3.18 -14.50
C TRP A 171 5.49 -4.51 -13.93
N LEU A 172 5.42 -5.54 -14.76
CA LEU A 172 5.15 -6.91 -14.31
C LEU A 172 6.47 -7.68 -14.26
N ARG A 173 6.74 -8.34 -13.14
CA ARG A 173 7.80 -9.35 -13.10
C ARG A 173 7.25 -10.68 -13.60
N ASN A 174 7.62 -11.05 -14.82
CA ASN A 174 7.24 -12.34 -15.40
C ASN A 174 8.08 -13.52 -14.89
N LYS A 175 9.18 -13.24 -14.20
CA LYS A 175 9.96 -14.29 -13.54
C LYS A 175 9.14 -14.84 -12.38
N ASN A 176 9.06 -16.17 -12.28
CA ASN A 176 8.30 -16.92 -11.27
C ASN A 176 6.78 -16.83 -11.39
N LEU A 177 6.24 -16.62 -12.60
CA LEU A 177 4.83 -16.89 -12.84
C LEU A 177 4.51 -18.35 -12.50
N PRO A 178 3.51 -18.62 -11.64
CA PRO A 178 3.17 -19.99 -11.27
C PRO A 178 2.72 -20.81 -12.47
N GLY A 179 3.32 -22.00 -12.67
CA GLY A 179 3.04 -22.85 -13.83
C GLY A 179 1.58 -23.34 -13.90
N TYR A 180 0.89 -23.44 -12.76
CA TYR A 180 -0.51 -23.85 -12.70
C TYR A 180 -1.47 -22.83 -13.34
N LEU A 181 -1.04 -21.57 -13.53
CA LEU A 181 -1.81 -20.55 -14.24
C LEU A 181 -1.63 -20.61 -15.77
N GLY A 182 -0.80 -21.53 -16.26
CA GLY A 182 -0.57 -21.73 -17.69
C GLY A 182 0.41 -20.70 -18.29
N SER A 183 0.13 -20.22 -19.50
CA SER A 183 0.99 -19.27 -20.20
C SER A 183 0.97 -17.88 -19.56
N ALA A 184 2.07 -17.13 -19.72
CA ALA A 184 2.22 -15.79 -19.16
C ALA A 184 1.19 -14.76 -19.68
N ASP A 185 0.72 -14.88 -20.91
CA ASP A 185 -0.15 -13.87 -21.54
C ASP A 185 -1.53 -13.74 -20.86
N PRO A 186 -2.30 -14.83 -20.64
CA PRO A 186 -3.54 -14.77 -19.86
C PRO A 186 -3.36 -14.21 -18.45
N VAL A 187 -2.26 -14.54 -17.77
CA VAL A 187 -1.98 -14.03 -16.42
C VAL A 187 -1.75 -12.52 -16.46
N ARG A 188 -0.93 -12.06 -17.40
CA ARG A 188 -0.68 -10.64 -17.63
C ARG A 188 -1.95 -9.89 -18.00
N ASP A 189 -2.81 -10.47 -18.85
CA ASP A 189 -4.07 -9.84 -19.22
C ASP A 189 -5.03 -9.73 -18.04
N ALA A 190 -5.10 -10.73 -17.16
CA ALA A 190 -5.88 -10.65 -15.92
C ALA A 190 -5.38 -9.53 -15.00
N ILE A 191 -4.06 -9.41 -14.79
CA ILE A 191 -3.45 -8.35 -13.97
C ILE A 191 -3.74 -6.96 -14.58
N ARG A 192 -3.62 -6.82 -15.92
CA ARG A 192 -3.94 -5.57 -16.62
C ARG A 192 -5.43 -5.22 -16.53
N ALA A 193 -6.30 -6.21 -16.64
CA ALA A 193 -7.75 -6.03 -16.54
C ALA A 193 -8.19 -5.59 -15.14
N ALA A 194 -7.50 -6.06 -14.09
CA ALA A 194 -7.71 -5.62 -12.71
C ALA A 194 -7.39 -4.13 -12.55
N GLY A 195 -6.18 -3.70 -12.95
CA GLY A 195 -5.78 -2.29 -12.88
C GLY A 195 -6.68 -1.37 -13.72
N ALA A 196 -7.07 -1.81 -14.93
CA ALA A 196 -8.01 -1.07 -15.78
C ALA A 196 -9.42 -1.00 -15.16
N GLY A 197 -9.88 -2.05 -14.49
CA GLY A 197 -11.18 -2.06 -13.82
C GLY A 197 -11.30 -0.96 -12.76
N VAL A 198 -10.26 -0.76 -11.95
CA VAL A 198 -10.22 0.32 -10.95
C VAL A 198 -10.10 1.68 -11.62
N ASP A 199 -9.21 1.81 -12.62
CA ASP A 199 -8.97 3.05 -13.37
C ASP A 199 -10.25 3.58 -14.04
N ASP A 200 -10.97 2.70 -14.75
CA ASP A 200 -12.21 3.03 -15.45
C ASP A 200 -13.40 3.27 -14.49
N GLY A 201 -13.27 2.87 -13.22
CA GLY A 201 -14.36 2.85 -12.26
C GLY A 201 -15.41 1.77 -12.58
N ARG A 202 -14.99 0.64 -13.14
CA ARG A 202 -15.89 -0.47 -13.51
C ARG A 202 -16.62 -0.97 -12.27
N ASN A 203 -17.94 -0.99 -12.34
CA ASN A 203 -18.84 -1.43 -11.29
C ASN A 203 -20.05 -2.12 -11.92
N ASP A 204 -20.69 -3.04 -11.18
CA ASP A 204 -21.90 -3.74 -11.62
C ASP A 204 -23.19 -2.99 -11.23
N CYS A 205 -23.04 -1.81 -10.64
CA CYS A 205 -24.13 -1.01 -10.07
C CYS A 205 -24.73 0.01 -11.05
N GLY A 206 -24.32 -0.04 -12.32
CA GLY A 206 -24.79 0.89 -13.35
C GLY A 206 -24.32 2.34 -13.16
N LEU A 207 -23.32 2.57 -12.29
CA LEU A 207 -22.75 3.90 -12.07
C LEU A 207 -21.82 4.25 -13.23
N GLY A 208 -21.84 5.52 -13.65
CA GLY A 208 -20.99 5.98 -14.75
C GLY A 208 -19.50 5.81 -14.45
N GLY A 209 -18.72 5.36 -15.43
CA GLY A 209 -17.26 5.32 -15.31
C GLY A 209 -16.61 6.71 -15.39
N GLY A 210 -15.31 6.74 -15.65
CA GLY A 210 -14.58 7.97 -15.96
C GLY A 210 -14.09 8.72 -14.72
N LEU A 211 -13.54 7.98 -13.76
CA LEU A 211 -12.73 8.56 -12.68
C LEU A 211 -11.50 9.23 -13.31
N ALA A 212 -11.02 10.37 -12.80
CA ALA A 212 -9.75 10.96 -13.27
C ALA A 212 -8.52 10.22 -12.70
N LEU A 213 -8.65 8.91 -12.58
CA LEU A 213 -7.58 7.97 -12.33
C LEU A 213 -6.80 7.75 -13.64
N SER A 214 -5.57 7.24 -13.52
CA SER A 214 -4.86 6.72 -14.68
C SER A 214 -3.77 5.76 -14.25
N GLN A 215 -3.77 4.57 -14.84
CA GLN A 215 -2.62 3.66 -14.80
C GLN A 215 -2.11 3.27 -16.19
N ARG A 216 -0.88 2.78 -16.23
CA ARG A 216 -0.29 2.20 -17.43
C ARG A 216 0.70 1.10 -17.09
N TYR A 217 0.42 -0.09 -17.58
CA TYR A 217 1.41 -1.15 -17.73
C TYR A 217 2.49 -0.74 -18.74
N ILE A 218 3.76 -0.73 -18.31
CA ILE A 218 4.89 -0.27 -19.12
C ILE A 218 5.64 -1.44 -19.79
N GLY A 219 5.56 -2.64 -19.23
CA GLY A 219 6.21 -3.83 -19.76
C GLY A 219 6.71 -4.77 -18.66
N ASP A 220 7.58 -5.69 -19.05
CA ASP A 220 8.15 -6.69 -18.16
C ASP A 220 9.46 -6.23 -17.52
N THR A 221 9.73 -6.70 -16.31
CA THR A 221 10.95 -6.40 -15.55
C THR A 221 11.52 -7.66 -14.88
N ASP A 222 12.83 -7.71 -14.66
CA ASP A 222 13.47 -8.75 -13.82
C ASP A 222 13.53 -8.37 -12.34
N LYS A 223 13.32 -7.09 -12.03
CA LYS A 223 13.25 -6.59 -10.65
C LYS A 223 12.03 -7.15 -9.94
N ASP A 224 12.20 -7.48 -8.67
CA ASP A 224 11.12 -7.87 -7.77
C ASP A 224 10.35 -6.66 -7.25
N ALA A 225 9.13 -6.92 -6.78
CA ALA A 225 8.45 -6.01 -5.87
C ALA A 225 9.28 -5.90 -4.60
N ASN A 226 9.36 -4.71 -4.03
CA ASN A 226 10.12 -4.41 -2.84
C ASN A 226 9.33 -4.79 -1.57
N ILE A 227 8.88 -6.04 -1.57
CA ILE A 227 8.06 -6.69 -0.55
C ILE A 227 8.73 -8.01 -0.22
N ARG A 228 9.11 -8.18 1.05
CA ARG A 228 9.79 -9.39 1.51
C ARG A 228 8.80 -10.55 1.69
N PRO A 229 9.28 -11.82 1.69
CA PRO A 229 8.43 -12.99 1.93
C PRO A 229 7.66 -12.96 3.25
N ASP A 230 8.20 -12.29 4.27
CA ASP A 230 7.58 -12.11 5.59
C ASP A 230 6.54 -10.97 5.64
N GLY A 231 6.15 -10.42 4.48
CA GLY A 231 5.19 -9.30 4.41
C GLY A 231 5.80 -7.94 4.75
N THR A 232 7.13 -7.82 4.87
CA THR A 232 7.77 -6.52 5.13
C THR A 232 7.80 -5.63 3.88
N CYS A 233 7.18 -4.46 3.94
CA CYS A 233 7.44 -3.39 2.97
C CYS A 233 8.86 -2.86 3.10
N GLY A 234 9.61 -2.91 2.00
CA GLY A 234 11.00 -2.48 1.91
C GLY A 234 11.20 -0.97 1.80
N SER A 235 12.40 -0.58 1.35
CA SER A 235 12.76 0.82 1.09
C SER A 235 12.44 1.19 -0.36
N ARG A 236 11.65 2.24 -0.56
CA ARG A 236 11.31 2.81 -1.87
C ARG A 236 12.46 2.72 -2.90
N ASP A 237 12.22 2.17 -4.09
CA ASP A 237 13.24 1.95 -5.13
C ASP A 237 13.01 2.74 -6.44
N ASP A 238 12.05 3.66 -6.41
CA ASP A 238 11.56 4.49 -7.51
C ASP A 238 10.94 3.67 -8.67
N ARG A 239 10.41 2.48 -8.38
CA ARG A 239 9.64 1.66 -9.33
C ARG A 239 8.38 1.11 -8.71
N ASN A 240 7.39 0.93 -9.57
CA ASN A 240 6.16 0.23 -9.23
C ASN A 240 6.19 -1.13 -9.92
N VAL A 241 6.17 -2.19 -9.14
CA VAL A 241 6.29 -3.56 -9.62
C VAL A 241 5.15 -4.41 -9.07
N VAL A 242 4.50 -5.14 -9.97
CA VAL A 242 3.62 -6.26 -9.65
C VAL A 242 4.44 -7.54 -9.84
N ALA A 243 4.53 -8.39 -8.84
CA ALA A 243 5.33 -9.61 -8.90
C ALA A 243 4.69 -10.77 -8.14
N PHE A 244 4.82 -11.98 -8.69
CA PHE A 244 4.59 -13.19 -7.91
C PHE A 244 5.79 -13.51 -7.04
N GLY A 245 5.50 -14.07 -5.86
CA GLY A 245 6.48 -14.78 -5.06
C GLY A 245 5.96 -15.07 -3.65
N GLU A 246 6.78 -15.80 -2.89
CA GLU A 246 6.46 -16.20 -1.52
C GLU A 246 5.90 -15.04 -0.68
N LEU A 247 4.77 -15.30 -0.02
CA LEU A 247 4.16 -14.47 1.01
C LEU A 247 3.69 -15.38 2.15
N SER A 248 4.24 -15.15 3.33
CA SER A 248 3.84 -15.86 4.56
C SER A 248 2.52 -15.31 5.13
N GLY A 249 1.99 -15.96 6.18
CA GLY A 249 0.76 -15.53 6.85
C GLY A 249 -0.54 -15.95 6.16
N GLY A 250 -0.47 -16.57 4.98
CA GLY A 250 -1.69 -16.94 4.24
C GLY A 250 -2.34 -15.74 3.54
N LEU A 251 -1.58 -14.65 3.36
CA LEU A 251 -1.93 -13.56 2.46
C LEU A 251 -2.05 -14.07 1.02
N LEU A 252 -3.09 -13.63 0.32
CA LEU A 252 -3.27 -13.81 -1.11
C LEU A 252 -2.36 -12.83 -1.87
N ALA A 253 -2.37 -11.57 -1.44
CA ALA A 253 -1.53 -10.53 -1.99
C ALA A 253 -1.26 -9.44 -0.94
N LEU A 254 -0.28 -8.58 -1.24
CA LEU A 254 0.14 -7.47 -0.40
C LEU A 254 0.53 -6.28 -1.27
N THR A 255 -0.08 -5.13 -0.99
CA THR A 255 0.30 -3.83 -1.54
C THR A 255 1.13 -3.04 -0.54
N CYS A 256 2.30 -2.57 -0.98
CA CYS A 256 3.13 -1.61 -0.26
C CYS A 256 3.07 -0.26 -0.95
N LEU A 257 2.76 0.80 -0.20
CA LEU A 257 2.57 2.15 -0.72
C LEU A 257 3.55 3.10 -0.03
N TRP A 258 4.29 3.90 -0.80
CA TRP A 258 5.10 4.99 -0.27
C TRP A 258 4.48 6.33 -0.68
N TRP A 259 4.30 7.21 0.30
CA TRP A 259 3.66 8.50 0.08
C TRP A 259 4.16 9.59 1.02
N SER A 260 3.98 10.84 0.63
CA SER A 260 4.34 12.00 1.45
C SER A 260 3.34 13.12 1.24
N ARG A 261 2.86 13.73 2.33
CA ARG A 261 1.88 14.84 2.30
C ARG A 261 0.64 14.52 1.44
N GLY A 262 0.10 13.31 1.60
CA GLY A 262 -1.07 12.82 0.86
C GLY A 262 -0.83 12.54 -0.64
N ARG A 263 0.42 12.55 -1.11
CA ARG A 263 0.79 12.20 -2.48
C ARG A 263 1.49 10.86 -2.52
N THR A 264 0.91 9.91 -3.25
CA THR A 264 1.57 8.63 -3.59
C THR A 264 2.74 8.89 -4.51
N VAL A 265 3.86 8.22 -4.22
CA VAL A 265 5.07 8.30 -5.03
C VAL A 265 5.50 6.94 -5.58
N GLU A 266 5.12 5.85 -4.90
CA GLU A 266 5.44 4.48 -5.30
C GLU A 266 4.40 3.51 -4.75
N ALA A 267 4.12 2.45 -5.48
CA ALA A 267 3.32 1.32 -5.05
C ALA A 267 3.83 0.03 -5.66
N ASP A 268 3.97 -1.01 -4.85
CA ASP A 268 4.30 -2.36 -5.27
C ASP A 268 3.21 -3.32 -4.85
N ILE A 269 3.01 -4.38 -5.65
CA ILE A 269 2.09 -5.47 -5.33
C ILE A 269 2.86 -6.79 -5.39
N ARG A 270 2.78 -7.57 -4.33
CA ARG A 270 3.25 -8.95 -4.31
C ARG A 270 2.06 -9.88 -4.26
N ILE A 271 2.07 -10.87 -5.14
CA ILE A 271 1.04 -11.89 -5.29
C ILE A 271 1.63 -13.19 -4.78
N SER A 272 0.92 -13.89 -3.91
CA SER A 272 1.37 -15.17 -3.38
C SER A 272 1.55 -16.18 -4.52
N ASP A 273 2.64 -16.95 -4.48
CA ASP A 273 2.95 -17.99 -5.46
C ASP A 273 2.60 -19.40 -4.98
N VAL A 274 1.83 -19.51 -3.89
CA VAL A 274 1.33 -20.79 -3.37
C VAL A 274 0.63 -21.57 -4.49
N ASP A 275 0.94 -22.86 -4.57
CA ASP A 275 0.46 -23.74 -5.64
C ASP A 275 -1.07 -23.86 -5.64
N ASN A 276 -1.67 -23.77 -6.83
CA ASN A 276 -3.12 -23.79 -7.08
C ASN A 276 -3.94 -22.75 -6.28
N LEU A 277 -3.31 -21.70 -5.76
CA LEU A 277 -4.02 -20.67 -4.99
C LEU A 277 -4.99 -19.86 -5.86
N PHE A 278 -4.60 -19.60 -7.10
CA PHE A 278 -5.34 -18.72 -8.00
C PHE A 278 -5.91 -19.44 -9.22
N SER A 279 -7.00 -18.88 -9.75
CA SER A 279 -7.55 -19.21 -11.05
C SER A 279 -7.77 -17.95 -11.87
N LEU A 280 -7.67 -18.08 -13.19
CA LEU A 280 -8.05 -17.02 -14.14
C LEU A 280 -9.54 -17.06 -14.50
N ALA A 281 -10.23 -18.15 -14.17
CA ALA A 281 -11.64 -18.38 -14.45
C ALA A 281 -12.22 -19.37 -13.44
N PRO A 282 -12.29 -19.00 -12.14
CA PRO A 282 -12.93 -19.87 -11.16
C PRO A 282 -14.41 -20.03 -11.50
N THR A 283 -14.94 -21.24 -11.27
CA THR A 283 -16.38 -21.50 -11.27
C THR A 283 -16.89 -21.46 -9.84
N GLU A 284 -18.19 -21.23 -9.65
CA GLU A 284 -18.86 -21.28 -8.34
C GLU A 284 -18.70 -22.62 -7.60
N SER A 285 -18.24 -23.67 -8.29
CA SER A 285 -18.02 -25.01 -7.76
C SER A 285 -16.56 -25.33 -7.43
N CYS A 286 -15.68 -24.33 -7.43
CA CYS A 286 -14.27 -24.54 -7.08
C CYS A 286 -14.11 -24.80 -5.57
N ALA A 287 -12.91 -25.18 -5.13
CA ALA A 287 -12.58 -25.30 -3.71
C ALA A 287 -11.28 -24.54 -3.44
N ASP A 288 -11.30 -23.64 -2.47
CA ASP A 288 -10.12 -22.90 -1.98
C ASP A 288 -9.23 -22.32 -3.09
N THR A 289 -9.84 -21.76 -4.13
CA THR A 289 -9.14 -21.08 -5.23
C THR A 289 -9.73 -19.68 -5.43
N TRP A 290 -8.87 -18.68 -5.53
CA TRP A 290 -9.27 -17.27 -5.66
C TRP A 290 -9.15 -16.77 -7.09
N ASP A 291 -10.04 -15.86 -7.47
CA ASP A 291 -9.97 -15.18 -8.75
C ASP A 291 -8.79 -14.21 -8.78
N LEU A 292 -7.77 -14.48 -9.61
CA LEU A 292 -6.58 -13.63 -9.68
C LEU A 292 -6.93 -12.19 -10.02
N GLN A 293 -7.84 -11.98 -10.97
CA GLN A 293 -8.24 -10.64 -11.39
C GLN A 293 -8.95 -9.91 -10.25
N GLY A 294 -9.91 -10.54 -9.57
CA GLY A 294 -10.63 -9.95 -8.43
C GLY A 294 -9.71 -9.61 -7.26
N THR A 295 -8.80 -10.51 -6.88
CA THR A 295 -7.76 -10.24 -5.88
C THR A 295 -6.94 -9.02 -6.28
N LEU A 296 -6.50 -8.94 -7.53
CA LEU A 296 -5.70 -7.81 -7.98
C LEU A 296 -6.51 -6.52 -8.11
N THR A 297 -7.81 -6.57 -8.40
CA THR A 297 -8.67 -5.38 -8.42
C THR A 297 -8.67 -4.73 -7.03
N HIS A 298 -8.71 -5.52 -5.96
CA HIS A 298 -8.56 -5.02 -4.59
C HIS A 298 -7.18 -4.39 -4.34
N GLU A 299 -6.10 -5.07 -4.71
CA GLU A 299 -4.74 -4.53 -4.53
C GLU A 299 -4.54 -3.22 -5.33
N PHE A 300 -5.07 -3.13 -6.55
CA PHE A 300 -5.10 -1.88 -7.31
C PHE A 300 -5.98 -0.82 -6.64
N GLY A 301 -7.04 -1.21 -5.92
CA GLY A 301 -7.79 -0.31 -5.05
C GLY A 301 -6.89 0.36 -4.00
N HIS A 302 -6.02 -0.40 -3.34
CA HIS A 302 -5.01 0.15 -2.43
C HIS A 302 -4.01 1.07 -3.12
N VAL A 303 -3.53 0.70 -4.32
CA VAL A 303 -2.66 1.57 -5.14
C VAL A 303 -3.26 2.96 -5.29
N PHE A 304 -4.58 3.05 -5.45
CA PHE A 304 -5.28 4.32 -5.63
C PHE A 304 -5.80 4.96 -4.32
N GLY A 305 -5.53 4.35 -3.17
CA GLY A 305 -5.74 4.94 -1.86
C GLY A 305 -6.98 4.43 -1.11
N LEU A 306 -7.68 3.42 -1.62
CA LEU A 306 -8.73 2.76 -0.86
C LEU A 306 -8.13 1.98 0.31
N GLY A 307 -8.79 2.04 1.47
CA GLY A 307 -8.48 1.18 2.61
C GLY A 307 -9.51 0.06 2.73
N HIS A 308 -9.28 -0.86 3.68
CA HIS A 308 -10.24 -1.93 3.93
C HIS A 308 -11.56 -1.46 4.52
N VAL A 309 -12.61 -2.21 4.21
CA VAL A 309 -13.82 -2.40 5.02
C VAL A 309 -13.81 -3.82 5.60
N THR A 310 -14.56 -4.09 6.67
CA THR A 310 -14.52 -5.41 7.31
C THR A 310 -15.26 -6.46 6.47
N PHE A 311 -14.70 -7.65 6.29
CA PHE A 311 -15.37 -8.74 5.57
C PHE A 311 -16.65 -9.19 6.29
N ALA A 312 -16.66 -9.12 7.63
CA ALA A 312 -17.81 -9.53 8.44
C ALA A 312 -19.07 -8.67 8.18
N GLU A 313 -18.90 -7.39 7.85
CA GLU A 313 -20.02 -6.46 7.63
C GLU A 313 -20.20 -6.12 6.15
N HIS A 314 -19.11 -6.11 5.38
CA HIS A 314 -19.03 -5.57 4.03
C HIS A 314 -18.38 -6.55 3.04
N GLY A 315 -18.46 -7.87 3.29
CA GLY A 315 -17.77 -8.92 2.51
C GLY A 315 -18.13 -9.02 1.03
N GLU A 316 -19.14 -8.29 0.58
CA GLU A 316 -19.51 -8.17 -0.83
C GLU A 316 -18.78 -7.00 -1.54
N LEU A 317 -18.18 -6.06 -0.79
CA LEU A 317 -17.38 -4.98 -1.36
C LEU A 317 -15.98 -5.44 -1.77
N THR A 318 -15.43 -4.78 -2.79
CA THR A 318 -14.11 -5.13 -3.36
C THR A 318 -13.01 -4.92 -2.36
N MET A 319 -13.10 -3.87 -1.54
CA MET A 319 -12.12 -3.55 -0.52
C MET A 319 -12.40 -4.21 0.83
N SER A 320 -13.22 -5.26 0.88
CA SER A 320 -13.32 -6.06 2.11
C SER A 320 -11.98 -6.74 2.44
N ASP A 321 -11.63 -6.82 3.73
CA ASP A 321 -10.37 -7.40 4.23
C ASP A 321 -10.23 -8.93 4.05
N GLY A 322 -11.09 -9.53 3.23
CA GLY A 322 -10.98 -10.89 2.72
C GLY A 322 -11.84 -11.05 1.47
N LEU A 323 -11.49 -12.00 0.61
CA LEU A 323 -12.32 -12.35 -0.54
C LEU A 323 -12.79 -13.80 -0.45
N PRO A 324 -14.04 -14.09 -0.82
CA PRO A 324 -14.48 -15.47 -0.92
C PRO A 324 -13.77 -16.15 -2.09
N ALA A 325 -13.42 -17.42 -1.89
CA ALA A 325 -12.98 -18.28 -2.98
C ALA A 325 -14.09 -18.42 -4.03
N CYS A 326 -13.70 -18.82 -5.24
CA CYS A 326 -14.63 -19.19 -6.31
C CYS A 326 -15.53 -18.09 -6.88
N SER A 327 -15.24 -16.81 -6.57
CA SER A 327 -16.05 -15.69 -7.02
C SER A 327 -15.31 -14.76 -7.95
N THR A 328 -15.91 -14.44 -9.09
CA THR A 328 -15.42 -13.41 -10.02
C THR A 328 -16.05 -12.04 -9.76
N ARG A 329 -16.92 -11.90 -8.75
CA ARG A 329 -17.66 -10.66 -8.48
C ARG A 329 -16.74 -9.48 -8.20
N PHE A 330 -15.62 -9.74 -7.54
CA PHE A 330 -14.65 -8.73 -7.11
C PHE A 330 -13.76 -8.18 -8.24
N ARG A 331 -14.00 -8.58 -9.49
CA ARG A 331 -13.39 -7.97 -10.67
C ARG A 331 -13.87 -6.52 -10.92
N ALA A 332 -14.99 -6.13 -10.33
CA ALA A 332 -15.59 -4.80 -10.42
C ALA A 332 -15.82 -4.20 -9.02
N LEU A 333 -15.80 -2.87 -8.92
CA LEU A 333 -15.98 -2.11 -7.70
C LEU A 333 -17.42 -2.23 -7.15
N GLY A 334 -17.55 -2.31 -5.83
CA GLY A 334 -18.83 -2.12 -5.15
C GLY A 334 -19.17 -0.63 -5.03
N LEU A 335 -20.38 -0.32 -4.56
CA LEU A 335 -20.87 1.06 -4.46
C LEU A 335 -19.94 1.94 -3.61
N GLY A 336 -19.63 1.52 -2.39
CA GLY A 336 -18.78 2.29 -1.49
C GLY A 336 -17.32 2.45 -1.97
N ASP A 337 -16.76 1.42 -2.62
CA ASP A 337 -15.43 1.48 -3.25
C ASP A 337 -15.41 2.56 -4.34
N TYR A 338 -16.38 2.50 -5.26
CA TYR A 338 -16.53 3.45 -6.36
C TYR A 338 -16.77 4.87 -5.86
N GLN A 339 -17.70 5.07 -4.91
CA GLN A 339 -18.00 6.38 -4.35
C GLN A 339 -16.78 7.00 -3.67
N THR A 340 -16.00 6.19 -2.96
CA THR A 340 -14.76 6.65 -2.33
C THR A 340 -13.76 7.13 -3.37
N LEU A 341 -13.52 6.37 -4.45
CA LEU A 341 -12.64 6.81 -5.52
C LEU A 341 -13.16 8.07 -6.23
N LYS A 342 -14.47 8.10 -6.54
CA LYS A 342 -15.14 9.26 -7.13
C LYS A 342 -14.90 10.52 -6.31
N ASN A 343 -15.12 10.46 -5.01
CA ASN A 343 -14.91 11.60 -4.11
C ASN A 343 -13.46 12.11 -4.07
N GLN A 344 -12.47 11.30 -4.45
CA GLN A 344 -11.05 11.70 -4.43
C GLN A 344 -10.48 12.04 -5.82
N TYR A 345 -11.10 11.52 -6.88
CA TYR A 345 -10.59 11.59 -8.27
C TYR A 345 -11.61 12.10 -9.30
N GLY A 346 -12.83 12.51 -8.96
CA GLY A 346 -13.77 13.09 -9.93
C GLY A 346 -15.20 13.21 -9.45
#